data_AF-A0A7D5M7D0-F1
#
_entry.id   AF-A0A7D5M7D0-F1
#
_cell.length_a   1.000
_cell.length_b   1.000
_cell.length_c   1.000
_cell.angle_alpha   90.00
_cell.angle_beta   90.00
_cell.angle_gamma   90.00
#
_symmetry.space_group_name_H-M   'P 1'
#
loop_
_entity.id
_entity.type
_entity.pdbx_description
1 polymer ?
#
loop_
_entity_poly.entity_id
_entity_poly.type
_entity_poly.pdbx_seq_one_letter_code
_entity_poly.pdbx_strand_id
1 'polypeptide(L)' 'MKNILKVEQLFTKHKEFDSKVQLVKKLDVTMRSPVLNVILKYLESSNKILIDADGSLVWIYASPKAKRSLEKAVRLSHI' A
#
# COMPACT_ATOMS: atom_id res chain seq x y z
N MET A 1 11.77 12.86 -0.52
CA MET A 1 10.99 12.67 -1.77
C MET A 1 11.46 11.49 -2.63
N LYS A 2 12.76 11.30 -2.92
CA LYS A 2 13.26 10.19 -3.78
C LYS A 2 12.80 8.77 -3.36
N ASN A 3 12.63 8.52 -2.05
CA ASN A 3 12.23 7.21 -1.55
C ASN A 3 10.75 6.87 -1.78
N ILE A 4 9.84 7.86 -1.73
CA ILE A 4 8.41 7.64 -2.02
C ILE A 4 8.26 7.23 -3.48
N LEU A 5 8.92 7.96 -4.39
CA LEU A 5 8.86 7.67 -5.82
C LEU A 5 9.38 6.26 -6.16
N LYS A 6 10.46 5.80 -5.50
CA LYS A 6 10.96 4.43 -5.66
C LYS A 6 9.92 3.38 -5.24
N VAL A 7 9.26 3.59 -4.10
CA VAL A 7 8.22 2.69 -3.61
C VAL A 7 7.01 2.69 -4.55
N GLU A 8 6.55 3.86 -5.00
CA GLU A 8 5.46 3.98 -5.97
C GLU A 8 5.77 3.31 -7.31
N GLN A 9 7.00 3.46 -7.82
CA GLN A 9 7.45 2.78 -9.04
C GLN A 9 7.43 1.26 -8.87
N LEU A 10 7.81 0.76 -7.70
CA LEU A 10 7.76 -0.66 -7.38
C LEU A 10 6.34 -1.20 -7.35
N PHE A 11 5.40 -0.51 -6.70
CA PHE A 11 3.98 -0.86 -6.74
C PHE A 11 3.35 -0.74 -8.14
N THR A 12 3.82 0.23 -8.93
CA THR A 12 3.35 0.36 -10.31
C THR A 12 3.76 -0.85 -11.16
N LYS A 13 4.98 -1.37 -10.95
CA LYS A 13 5.54 -2.55 -11.64
C LYS A 13 5.03 -3.87 -11.08
N HIS A 14 4.86 -3.96 -9.77
CA HIS A 14 4.38 -5.12 -9.03
C HIS A 14 3.11 -4.70 -8.30
N LYS A 15 1.96 -4.98 -8.91
CA LYS A 15 0.65 -4.50 -8.44
C LYS A 15 0.30 -4.97 -7.03
N GLU A 16 0.97 -6.01 -6.56
CA GLU A 16 0.77 -6.57 -5.23
C GLU A 16 2.09 -7.08 -4.65
N PHE A 17 2.12 -7.15 -3.33
CA PHE A 17 3.13 -7.82 -2.54
C PHE A 17 2.45 -8.62 -1.44
N ASP A 18 2.83 -9.89 -1.29
CA ASP A 18 2.27 -10.80 -0.27
C ASP A 18 2.63 -10.36 1.16
N SER A 19 3.71 -9.59 1.30
CA SER A 19 4.13 -9.06 2.59
C SER A 19 5.05 -7.86 2.46
N LYS A 20 5.13 -7.08 3.54
CA LYS A 20 6.12 -6.00 3.67
C LYS A 20 7.57 -6.51 3.49
N VAL A 21 7.86 -7.75 3.88
CA VAL A 21 9.19 -8.36 3.72
C VAL A 21 9.54 -8.51 2.23
N GLN A 22 8.58 -8.94 1.41
CA GLN A 22 8.77 -9.06 -0.03
C GLN A 22 9.02 -7.69 -0.67
N LEU A 23 8.29 -6.65 -0.25
CA LEU A 23 8.52 -5.28 -0.69
C LEU A 23 9.94 -4.79 -0.33
N VAL A 24 10.41 -5.04 0.90
CA VAL A 24 11.77 -4.67 1.35
C VAL A 24 12.83 -5.37 0.50
N LYS A 25 12.66 -6.66 0.20
CA LYS A 25 13.57 -7.42 -0.68
C LYS A 25 13.70 -6.78 -2.07
N LYS A 26 12.65 -6.16 -2.60
CA LYS A 26 12.68 -5.48 -3.91
C LYS A 26 13.19 -4.04 -3.86
N LEU A 27 13.10 -3.37 -2.71
CA LEU A 27 13.51 -1.96 -2.52
C LEU A 27 15.02 -1.75 -2.42
N ASP A 28 15.80 -2.84 -2.37
CA ASP A 28 17.18 -2.87 -1.90
C ASP A 28 17.28 -2.53 -0.40
N VAL A 29 18.08 -3.32 0.33
CA VAL A 29 18.14 -3.37 1.81
C VAL A 29 18.60 -2.06 2.46
N THR A 30 18.96 -1.05 1.66
CA THR A 30 19.38 0.28 2.12
C THR A 30 18.26 1.06 2.81
N MET A 31 16.99 0.76 2.53
CA MET A 31 15.87 1.50 3.15
C MET A 31 15.59 1.04 4.57
N ARG A 32 15.79 1.93 5.55
CA ARG A 32 15.49 1.67 6.96
C ARG A 32 13.99 1.42 7.16
N SER A 33 13.64 0.41 7.96
CA SER A 33 12.25 0.01 8.25
C SER A 33 11.34 1.16 8.73
N PRO A 34 11.78 2.10 9.60
CA PRO A 34 10.94 3.24 10.00
C PRO A 34 10.57 4.17 8.84
N VAL A 35 11.50 4.38 7.91
CA VAL A 35 11.25 5.23 6.73
C VAL A 35 10.23 4.56 5.82
N LEU A 36 10.36 3.25 5.59
CA LEU A 36 9.37 2.50 4.81
C LEU A 36 7.99 2.56 5.46
N ASN A 37 7.87 2.43 6.79
CA ASN A 37 6.59 2.53 7.49
C ASN A 37 5.92 3.89 7.27
N VAL A 38 6.66 4.98 7.35
CA VAL A 38 6.13 6.32 7.09
C VAL A 38 5.63 6.45 5.65
N ILE A 39 6.37 5.90 4.68
CA ILE A 39 5.97 5.91 3.27
C ILE A 39 4.71 5.08 3.06
N LEU A 40 4.63 3.87 3.61
CA LEU A 40 3.45 3.00 3.48
C LEU A 40 2.22 3.67 4.09
N LYS A 41 2.34 4.25 5.28
CA LYS A 41 1.26 5.01 5.93
C LYS A 41 0.81 6.20 5.08
N TYR A 42 1.76 6.91 4.46
CA TYR A 42 1.43 7.99 3.54
C TYR A 42 0.65 7.48 2.31
N LEU A 43 1.11 6.40 1.67
CA LEU A 43 0.45 5.84 0.47
C LEU A 43 -0.94 5.29 0.79
N GLU A 44 -1.11 4.63 1.94
CA GLU A 44 -2.40 4.13 2.41
C GLU A 44 -3.37 5.28 2.71
N SER A 45 -2.91 6.31 3.44
CA SER A 45 -3.72 7.51 3.72
C SER A 45 -4.09 8.29 2.46
N SER A 46 -3.27 8.18 1.41
CA SER A 46 -3.49 8.77 0.09
C SER A 46 -4.29 7.88 -0.86
N ASN A 47 -4.78 6.73 -0.38
CA ASN A 47 -5.56 5.74 -1.15
C ASN A 47 -4.84 5.24 -2.41
N LYS A 48 -3.51 5.12 -2.35
CA LYS A 48 -2.68 4.56 -3.42
C LYS A 48 -2.39 3.08 -3.20
N ILE A 49 -2.41 2.64 -1.94
CA ILE A 49 -2.28 1.23 -1.57
C ILE A 49 -3.36 0.84 -0.56
N LEU A 50 -3.65 -0.46 -0.52
CA LEU A 50 -4.41 -1.14 0.51
C LEU A 50 -3.46 -2.08 1.23
N ILE A 51 -3.53 -2.11 2.55
CA ILE A 51 -2.86 -3.11 3.36
C ILE A 51 -3.94 -4.01 3.94
N ASP A 52 -3.95 -5.28 3.57
CA ASP A 52 -4.94 -6.24 4.06
C ASP A 52 -4.55 -6.77 5.45
N ALA A 53 -5.50 -7.40 6.13
CA ALA A 53 -5.33 -7.94 7.48
C ALA A 53 -4.26 -9.05 7.55
N ASP A 54 -4.00 -9.75 6.45
CA ASP A 54 -2.93 -10.74 6.32
C ASP A 54 -1.53 -10.11 6.13
N GLY A 55 -1.46 -8.79 5.98
CA GLY A 55 -0.21 -8.04 5.77
C GLY A 55 0.22 -7.94 4.31
N SER A 56 -0.60 -8.39 3.35
CA SER A 56 -0.41 -8.14 1.92
C SER A 56 -0.63 -6.66 1.59
N LEU A 57 0.04 -6.18 0.54
CA LEU A 57 0.02 -4.79 0.10
C LEU A 57 -0.36 -4.73 -1.38
N VAL A 58 -1.48 -4.09 -1.68
CA VAL A 58 -2.04 -4.02 -3.04
C VAL A 58 -2.05 -2.58 -3.53
N TRP A 59 -1.59 -2.36 -4.75
CA TRP A 59 -1.71 -1.06 -5.42
C TRP A 59 -3.15 -0.83 -5.86
N ILE A 60 -3.80 0.14 -5.22
CA ILE A 60 -5.15 0.57 -5.55
C ILE A 60 -5.09 2.03 -5.95
N TYR A 61 -5.23 2.36 -7.23
CA TYR A 61 -5.40 3.76 -7.62
C TYR A 61 -6.87 4.15 -7.42
N ALA A 62 -7.27 4.30 -6.15
CA ALA A 62 -8.65 4.54 -5.78
C ALA A 62 -8.89 6.03 -5.56
N SER A 63 -9.89 6.59 -6.24
CA SER A 63 -10.40 7.91 -5.86
C SER A 63 -10.97 7.84 -4.43
N PRO A 64 -10.93 8.94 -3.65
CA PRO A 64 -11.49 8.95 -2.29
C PRO A 64 -12.96 8.47 -2.23
N LYS A 65 -13.73 8.73 -3.30
CA LYS A 65 -15.12 8.27 -3.43
C LYS A 65 -15.23 6.75 -3.59
N ALA A 66 -14.32 6.13 -4.35
CA ALA A 66 -14.28 4.69 -4.55
C ALA A 66 -13.96 3.96 -3.23
N LYS A 67 -12.99 4.46 -2.45
CA LYS A 67 -12.65 3.87 -1.14
C LYS A 67 -13.83 3.90 -0.17
N ARG A 68 -14.49 5.05 -0.01
CA ARG A 68 -15.68 5.16 0.85
C ARG A 68 -16.80 4.22 0.44
N SER A 69 -16.94 3.99 -0.87
CA SER A 69 -17.95 3.07 -1.40
C SER A 69 -17.59 1.62 -1.08
N LEU A 70 -16.32 1.25 -1.19
CA LEU A 70 -15.80 -0.08 -0.81
C LEU A 70 -15.96 -0.33 0.70
N GLU A 71 -15.53 0.61 1.55
CA GLU A 71 -15.68 0.52 3.01
C GLU A 71 -17.15 0.33 3.42
N LYS A 72 -18.05 1.08 2.76
CA LYS A 72 -19.49 0.95 2.98
C LYS A 72 -20.00 -0.42 2.53
N ALA A 73 -19.55 -0.93 1.39
CA ALA A 73 -19.94 -2.25 0.88
C ALA A 73 -19.50 -3.38 1.81
N VAL A 74 -18.25 -3.36 2.29
CA VAL A 74 -17.71 -4.35 3.25
C VAL A 74 -18.46 -4.30 4.58
N ARG A 75 -18.87 -3.12 5.03
CA ARG A 75 -19.69 -2.97 6.24
C ARG A 75 -21.10 -3.54 6.07
N LEU A 76 -21.66 -3.46 4.86
CA LEU A 76 -22.99 -3.99 4.55
C LEU A 76 -23.00 -5.51 4.32
N SER A 77 -21.87 -6.12 3.95
CA SER A 77 -21.77 -7.57 3.74
C SER A 77 -21.58 -8.39 5.02
N HIS A 78 -21.44 -7.72 6.17
CA HIS A 78 -21.30 -8.33 7.49
C HIS A 78 -22.56 -8.15 8.37
N ILE A 79 -23.71 -7.83 7.75
CA ILE A 79 -25.01 -7.67 8.41
C ILE A 79 -25.95 -8.78 7.95
#